data_AF-A0A329L2A5-F1
#
_entry.id   AF-A0A329L2A5-F1
#
_cell.length_a   1.000
_cell.length_b   1.000
_cell.length_c   1.000
_cell.angle_alpha   90.00
_cell.angle_beta   90.00
_cell.angle_gamma   90.00
#
_symmetry.space_group_name_H-M   'P 1'
#
loop_
_entity.id
_entity.type
_entity.pdbx_description
1 polymer ?
#
loop_
_entity_poly.entity_id
_entity_poly.type
_entity_poly.pdbx_seq_one_letter_code
_entity_poly.pdbx_strand_id
1 'polypeptide(L)'
;MPTPSQPQTAPSARTQARKAPRKKKRHPFVRILTRTALTGFVLAGGFAIWFYLTPWGTQYRNIMVDTLITTQHRHWGKYLVGEAELKKRVDAYWKRFDEYAETPIVQEPVIPAAADVQPEQVKKELLEVEEVEGKGAYGYYKGYILHVRDPKKLRIVVPGKVDKGEKVSAMVKRTGALAGVNGGGFADPEWKGNGFQPAGIVMSGGKIFYLDADKTTKLHVVGIDADGKMIAGKYSAEELLKMNMSEAVTFSPRFIVNGEGQIKNAADGWGVAPRTAMAQTADGTIMFAIIDGRQTHSIGVTLYEIQQLFLERGAIIAANLDGGSSTVLVKDNQIINKPSSEYGERYLPTAWLAFDDPAITIKNIWEGIDISTIDPSKW
;
A
#
# COMPACT_ATOMS: atom_id res chain seq x y z
N MET A 1 45.90 -84.95 -79.64
CA MET A 1 45.40 -83.92 -78.70
C MET A 1 46.43 -82.79 -78.64
N PRO A 2 46.34 -81.77 -79.52
CA PRO A 2 47.20 -80.60 -79.45
C PRO A 2 46.50 -79.44 -78.73
N THR A 3 47.24 -78.72 -77.90
CA THR A 3 46.90 -77.39 -77.38
C THR A 3 46.69 -76.39 -78.52
N PRO A 4 45.76 -75.43 -78.33
CA PRO A 4 46.16 -74.06 -78.61
C PRO A 4 45.65 -73.00 -77.60
N SER A 5 46.59 -72.11 -77.26
CA SER A 5 46.50 -70.66 -77.07
C SER A 5 45.43 -70.05 -76.14
N GLN A 6 45.94 -69.37 -75.10
CA GLN A 6 45.25 -68.33 -74.33
C GLN A 6 44.81 -67.13 -75.22
N PRO A 7 43.68 -66.49 -74.89
CA PRO A 7 43.41 -65.11 -75.24
C PRO A 7 43.65 -64.17 -74.05
N GLN A 8 44.35 -63.05 -74.32
CA GLN A 8 44.44 -61.87 -73.45
C GLN A 8 43.09 -61.13 -73.40
N THR A 9 42.64 -60.71 -72.22
CA THR A 9 41.60 -59.67 -72.07
C THR A 9 41.87 -58.71 -70.91
N ALA A 10 42.11 -57.44 -71.30
CA ALA A 10 41.80 -56.13 -70.71
C ALA A 10 41.83 -55.85 -69.18
N PRO A 11 42.31 -54.65 -68.77
CA PRO A 11 42.28 -54.21 -67.38
C PRO A 11 40.87 -53.78 -66.96
N SER A 12 40.27 -54.47 -65.99
CA SER A 12 38.97 -54.10 -65.41
C SER A 12 39.14 -53.03 -64.32
N ALA A 13 38.39 -51.94 -64.51
CA ALA A 13 38.42 -50.70 -63.74
C ALA A 13 38.24 -50.88 -62.22
N ARG A 14 39.05 -50.13 -61.47
CA ARG A 14 38.98 -49.96 -60.02
C ARG A 14 37.63 -49.35 -59.63
N THR A 15 36.70 -50.18 -59.15
CA THR A 15 35.41 -49.70 -58.62
C THR A 15 35.66 -49.02 -57.27
N GLN A 16 35.52 -47.70 -57.20
CA GLN A 16 35.48 -46.98 -55.92
C GLN A 16 34.26 -47.45 -55.13
N ALA A 17 34.49 -48.12 -54.00
CA ALA A 17 33.43 -48.45 -53.05
C ALA A 17 32.76 -47.15 -52.57
N ARG A 18 31.48 -46.96 -52.90
CA ARG A 18 30.63 -45.90 -52.35
C ARG A 18 30.60 -46.05 -50.83
N LYS A 19 31.23 -45.12 -50.10
CA LYS A 19 31.07 -44.99 -48.64
C LYS A 19 29.59 -44.77 -48.32
N ALA A 20 29.01 -45.66 -47.51
CA ALA A 20 27.65 -45.51 -47.01
C ALA A 20 27.49 -44.16 -46.27
N PRO A 21 26.33 -43.49 -46.38
CA PRO A 21 26.14 -42.18 -45.75
C PRO A 21 26.24 -42.32 -44.23
N ARG A 22 27.21 -41.62 -43.62
CA ARG A 22 27.36 -41.52 -42.16
C ARG A 22 26.05 -40.97 -41.58
N LYS A 23 25.29 -41.80 -40.86
CA LYS A 23 24.13 -41.35 -40.08
C LYS A 23 24.61 -40.26 -39.11
N LYS A 24 24.18 -39.01 -39.33
CA LYS A 24 24.43 -37.89 -38.42
C LYS A 24 23.94 -38.30 -37.03
N LYS A 25 24.87 -38.57 -36.09
CA LYS A 25 24.52 -38.81 -34.68
C LYS A 25 23.87 -37.54 -34.16
N ARG A 26 22.53 -37.51 -34.07
CA ARG A 26 21.81 -36.40 -33.43
C ARG A 26 22.36 -36.27 -31.99
N HIS A 27 23.00 -35.14 -31.69
CA HIS A 27 23.72 -34.94 -30.44
C HIS A 27 22.77 -35.15 -29.24
N PRO A 28 23.13 -35.99 -28.25
CA PRO A 28 22.29 -36.28 -27.08
C PRO A 28 21.88 -35.02 -26.30
N PHE A 29 22.75 -34.00 -26.31
CA PHE A 29 22.47 -32.68 -25.76
C PHE A 29 21.24 -31.99 -26.40
N VAL A 30 21.10 -32.05 -27.74
CA VAL A 30 19.95 -31.46 -28.44
C VAL A 30 18.65 -32.19 -28.08
N ARG A 31 18.72 -33.51 -27.84
CA ARG A 31 17.56 -34.30 -27.38
C ARG A 31 17.17 -33.97 -25.95
N ILE A 32 18.14 -33.71 -25.06
CA ILE A 32 17.86 -33.28 -23.69
C ILE A 32 17.23 -31.88 -23.72
N LEU A 33 17.84 -30.93 -24.44
CA LEU A 33 17.31 -29.56 -24.56
C LEU A 33 15.89 -29.53 -25.13
N THR A 34 15.62 -30.31 -26.19
CA THR A 34 14.26 -30.41 -26.76
C THR A 34 13.26 -31.06 -25.81
N ARG A 35 13.66 -32.08 -25.03
CA ARG A 35 12.79 -32.68 -24.01
C ARG A 35 12.51 -31.72 -22.86
N THR A 36 13.51 -30.98 -22.39
CA THR A 36 13.34 -29.95 -21.36
C THR A 36 12.41 -28.84 -21.85
N ALA A 37 12.61 -28.35 -23.08
CA ALA A 37 11.73 -27.34 -23.69
C ALA A 37 10.28 -27.85 -23.85
N LEU A 38 10.10 -29.08 -24.33
CA LEU A 38 8.78 -29.69 -24.47
C LEU A 38 8.10 -29.89 -23.11
N THR A 39 8.84 -30.33 -22.10
CA THR A 39 8.33 -30.47 -20.73
C THR A 39 7.92 -29.12 -20.17
N GLY A 40 8.75 -28.08 -20.36
CA GLY A 40 8.41 -26.70 -19.98
C GLY A 40 7.15 -26.21 -20.67
N PHE A 41 6.96 -26.51 -21.95
CA PHE A 41 5.75 -26.14 -22.69
C PHE A 41 4.50 -26.86 -22.17
N VAL A 42 4.59 -28.15 -21.87
CA VAL A 42 3.48 -28.92 -21.28
C VAL A 42 3.13 -28.39 -19.89
N LEU A 43 4.12 -28.11 -19.06
CA LEU A 43 3.91 -27.53 -17.72
C LEU A 43 3.27 -26.13 -17.83
N ALA A 44 3.74 -25.29 -18.76
CA ALA A 44 3.17 -23.97 -19.00
C ALA A 44 1.72 -24.05 -19.52
N GLY A 45 1.43 -25.01 -20.41
CA GLY A 45 0.07 -25.27 -20.90
C GLY A 45 -0.86 -25.75 -19.78
N GLY A 46 -0.39 -26.70 -18.96
CA GLY A 46 -1.12 -27.18 -17.79
C GLY A 46 -1.38 -26.06 -16.77
N PHE A 47 -0.38 -25.22 -16.50
CA PHE A 47 -0.53 -24.04 -15.67
C PHE A 47 -1.54 -23.06 -16.26
N ALA A 48 -1.48 -22.75 -17.56
CA ALA A 48 -2.42 -21.83 -18.20
C ALA A 48 -3.86 -22.34 -18.12
N ILE A 49 -4.09 -23.64 -18.35
CA ILE A 49 -5.40 -24.28 -18.19
C ILE A 49 -5.88 -24.14 -16.75
N TRP A 50 -5.03 -24.51 -15.77
CA TRP A 50 -5.38 -24.35 -14.36
C TRP A 50 -5.69 -22.89 -14.00
N PHE A 51 -4.82 -21.96 -14.40
CA PHE A 51 -4.88 -20.55 -14.02
C PHE A 51 -6.08 -19.83 -14.63
N TYR A 52 -6.39 -20.09 -15.91
CA TYR A 52 -7.45 -19.38 -16.63
C TYR A 52 -8.81 -20.10 -16.65
N LEU A 53 -8.84 -21.43 -16.56
CA LEU A 53 -10.05 -22.23 -16.79
C LEU A 53 -10.59 -22.93 -15.54
N THR A 54 -9.93 -22.81 -14.38
CA THR A 54 -10.42 -23.39 -13.13
C THR A 54 -10.91 -22.32 -12.14
N PRO A 55 -11.84 -22.68 -11.22
CA PRO A 55 -12.26 -21.78 -10.15
C PRO A 55 -11.10 -21.34 -9.26
N TRP A 56 -10.19 -22.26 -8.92
CA TRP A 56 -9.01 -21.98 -8.10
C TRP A 56 -8.08 -20.98 -8.79
N GLY A 57 -7.73 -21.21 -10.06
CA GLY A 57 -6.92 -20.27 -10.83
C GLY A 57 -7.55 -18.88 -10.94
N THR A 58 -8.88 -18.83 -11.06
CA THR A 58 -9.65 -17.57 -11.06
C THR A 58 -9.56 -16.83 -9.73
N GLN A 59 -9.65 -17.54 -8.61
CA GLN A 59 -9.47 -16.94 -7.29
C GLN A 59 -8.07 -16.35 -7.11
N TYR A 60 -7.02 -17.08 -7.50
CA TYR A 60 -5.64 -16.58 -7.46
C TYR A 60 -5.44 -15.35 -8.35
N ARG A 61 -5.99 -15.36 -9.57
CA ARG A 61 -5.97 -14.19 -10.46
C ARG A 61 -6.64 -12.98 -9.83
N ASN A 62 -7.79 -13.16 -9.18
CA ASN A 62 -8.50 -12.07 -8.51
C ASN A 62 -7.63 -11.47 -7.39
N ILE A 63 -7.05 -12.30 -6.53
CA ILE A 63 -6.13 -11.83 -5.46
C ILE A 63 -4.96 -11.06 -6.05
N MET A 64 -4.35 -11.57 -7.12
CA MET A 64 -3.24 -10.90 -7.79
C MET A 64 -3.65 -9.57 -8.40
N VAL A 65 -4.81 -9.48 -9.05
CA VAL A 65 -5.32 -8.23 -9.63
C VAL A 65 -5.65 -7.23 -8.56
N ASP A 66 -6.37 -7.64 -7.51
CA ASP A 66 -6.75 -6.76 -6.41
C ASP A 66 -5.50 -6.26 -5.67
N THR A 67 -4.50 -7.11 -5.51
CA THR A 67 -3.18 -6.72 -4.99
C THR A 67 -2.49 -5.73 -5.93
N LEU A 68 -2.45 -5.98 -7.25
CA LEU A 68 -1.85 -5.07 -8.22
C LEU A 68 -2.56 -3.71 -8.25
N ILE A 69 -3.87 -3.64 -8.02
CA ILE A 69 -4.63 -2.38 -7.94
C ILE A 69 -4.08 -1.46 -6.84
N THR A 70 -3.49 -2.02 -5.77
CA THR A 70 -2.86 -1.26 -4.67
C THR A 70 -1.43 -0.80 -4.97
N THR A 71 -0.88 -1.20 -6.12
CA THR A 71 0.53 -1.02 -6.45
C THR A 71 0.72 -0.02 -7.58
N GLN A 72 1.99 0.32 -7.76
CA GLN A 72 2.49 1.08 -8.88
C GLN A 72 2.22 0.41 -10.25
N HIS A 73 2.00 -0.91 -10.24
CA HIS A 73 1.82 -1.74 -11.42
C HIS A 73 0.36 -2.09 -11.69
N ARG A 74 -0.60 -1.28 -11.21
CA ARG A 74 -2.04 -1.52 -11.43
C ARG A 74 -2.39 -1.80 -12.90
N HIS A 75 -1.74 -1.12 -13.83
CA HIS A 75 -1.95 -1.31 -15.27
C HIS A 75 -1.57 -2.73 -15.78
N TRP A 76 -0.75 -3.49 -15.05
CA TRP A 76 -0.46 -4.89 -15.36
C TRP A 76 -1.63 -5.83 -15.03
N GLY A 77 -2.58 -5.40 -14.21
CA GLY A 77 -3.79 -6.18 -13.92
C GLY A 77 -4.57 -6.55 -15.19
N LYS A 78 -4.46 -5.76 -16.26
CA LYS A 78 -5.09 -6.05 -17.55
C LYS A 78 -4.62 -7.36 -18.20
N TYR A 79 -3.40 -7.82 -17.89
CA TYR A 79 -2.88 -9.09 -18.40
C TYR A 79 -3.45 -10.30 -17.65
N LEU A 80 -4.04 -10.09 -16.47
CA LEU A 80 -4.64 -11.14 -15.65
C LEU A 80 -6.15 -11.30 -15.92
N VAL A 81 -6.88 -10.18 -16.06
CA VAL A 81 -8.35 -10.17 -16.18
C VAL A 81 -8.90 -9.40 -17.38
N GLY A 82 -8.05 -8.71 -18.15
CA GLY A 82 -8.47 -7.80 -19.21
C GLY A 82 -8.68 -6.37 -18.71
N GLU A 83 -8.60 -5.40 -19.64
CA GLU A 83 -8.65 -3.97 -19.33
C GLU A 83 -10.04 -3.51 -18.85
N ALA A 84 -11.10 -3.97 -19.51
CA ALA A 84 -12.48 -3.63 -19.14
C ALA A 84 -12.83 -4.12 -17.73
N GLU A 85 -12.44 -5.34 -17.39
CA GLU A 85 -12.67 -5.93 -16.07
C GLU A 85 -11.82 -5.23 -14.98
N LEU A 86 -10.56 -4.91 -15.28
CA LEU A 86 -9.72 -4.12 -14.38
C LEU A 86 -10.35 -2.76 -14.07
N LYS A 87 -10.82 -2.05 -15.10
CA LYS A 87 -11.49 -0.75 -14.92
C LYS A 87 -12.75 -0.90 -14.07
N LYS A 88 -13.62 -1.85 -14.42
CA LYS A 88 -14.85 -2.14 -13.67
C LYS A 88 -14.58 -2.42 -12.19
N ARG A 89 -13.55 -3.22 -11.88
CA ARG A 89 -13.17 -3.54 -10.48
C ARG A 89 -12.76 -2.31 -9.70
N VAL A 90 -11.98 -1.44 -10.32
CA VAL A 90 -11.53 -0.25 -9.62
C VAL A 90 -12.69 0.73 -9.43
N ASP A 91 -13.52 0.92 -10.44
CA ASP A 91 -14.72 1.74 -10.32
C ASP A 91 -15.65 1.19 -9.21
N ALA A 92 -15.74 -0.14 -9.08
CA ALA A 92 -16.48 -0.77 -7.98
C ALA A 92 -15.86 -0.53 -6.60
N TYR A 93 -14.53 -0.54 -6.45
CA TYR A 93 -13.88 -0.15 -5.19
C TYR A 93 -14.20 1.28 -4.82
N TRP A 94 -14.04 2.23 -5.74
CA TRP A 94 -14.33 3.64 -5.48
C TRP A 94 -15.79 3.87 -5.11
N LYS A 95 -16.72 3.19 -5.79
CA LYS A 95 -18.13 3.24 -5.45
C LYS A 95 -18.40 2.76 -4.02
N ARG A 96 -17.83 1.61 -3.62
CA ARG A 96 -17.95 1.12 -2.24
C ARG A 96 -17.34 2.07 -1.23
N PHE A 97 -16.22 2.70 -1.56
CA PHE A 97 -15.56 3.66 -0.67
C PHE A 97 -16.42 4.90 -0.45
N ASP A 98 -17.11 5.37 -1.49
CA ASP A 98 -18.12 6.42 -1.38
C ASP A 98 -19.31 5.96 -0.51
N GLU A 99 -19.85 4.77 -0.74
CA GLU A 99 -20.95 4.20 0.08
C GLU A 99 -20.55 4.09 1.57
N TYR A 100 -19.32 3.65 1.88
CA TYR A 100 -18.83 3.57 3.25
C TYR A 100 -18.68 4.94 3.93
N ALA A 101 -18.57 6.04 3.16
CA ALA A 101 -18.47 7.38 3.70
C ALA A 101 -19.83 8.01 4.03
N GLU A 102 -20.94 7.45 3.53
CA GLU A 102 -22.29 7.98 3.72
C GLU A 102 -22.90 7.61 5.08
N THR A 103 -22.44 6.54 5.73
CA THR A 103 -22.95 6.12 7.04
C THR A 103 -22.77 7.21 8.10
N PRO A 104 -23.81 7.63 8.83
CA PRO A 104 -23.67 8.63 9.87
C PRO A 104 -22.81 8.13 11.04
N ILE A 105 -21.95 9.00 11.56
CA ILE A 105 -21.24 8.77 12.82
C ILE A 105 -22.20 9.15 13.94
N VAL A 106 -22.63 8.17 14.72
CA VAL A 106 -23.58 8.35 15.84
C VAL A 106 -22.89 8.10 17.18
N GLN A 107 -21.95 7.16 17.22
CA GLN A 107 -21.17 6.88 18.41
C GLN A 107 -20.04 7.90 18.56
N GLU A 108 -20.01 8.58 19.70
CA GLU A 108 -18.97 9.54 20.04
C GLU A 108 -17.96 8.92 21.03
N PRO A 109 -16.66 9.19 20.86
CA PRO A 109 -15.67 8.80 21.85
C PRO A 109 -15.80 9.68 23.10
N VAL A 110 -15.54 9.11 24.27
CA VAL A 110 -15.33 9.85 25.50
C VAL A 110 -13.88 10.28 25.55
N ILE A 111 -13.60 11.56 25.29
CA ILE A 111 -12.26 12.12 25.39
C ILE A 111 -12.02 12.54 26.85
N PRO A 112 -11.10 11.89 27.61
CA PRO A 112 -10.87 12.25 29.00
C PRO A 112 -10.40 13.70 29.11
N ALA A 113 -10.97 14.45 30.06
CA ALA A 113 -10.39 15.74 30.43
C ALA A 113 -9.02 15.49 31.08
N ALA A 114 -8.03 16.32 30.79
CA ALA A 114 -6.68 16.20 31.37
C ALA A 114 -6.68 16.19 32.92
N ALA A 115 -7.74 16.70 33.56
CA ALA A 115 -7.92 16.75 35.00
C ALA A 115 -8.57 15.48 35.62
N ASP A 116 -9.23 14.64 34.82
CA ASP A 116 -10.02 13.49 35.31
C ASP A 116 -9.24 12.16 35.25
N VAL A 117 -8.00 12.18 34.73
CA VAL A 117 -7.14 10.99 34.68
C VAL A 117 -6.56 10.75 36.08
N GLN A 118 -6.96 9.66 36.73
CA GLN A 118 -6.44 9.29 38.04
C GLN A 118 -4.92 9.01 37.96
N PRO A 119 -4.12 9.37 38.98
CA PRO A 119 -2.66 9.22 38.99
C PRO A 119 -2.15 7.79 38.70
N GLU A 120 -2.98 6.76 38.87
CA GLU A 120 -2.65 5.36 38.55
C GLU A 120 -2.87 5.01 37.07
N GLN A 121 -3.76 5.70 36.35
CA GLN A 121 -3.89 5.63 34.88
C GLN A 121 -2.79 6.43 34.16
N VAL A 122 -2.22 7.44 34.82
CA VAL A 122 -1.05 8.21 34.35
C VAL A 122 0.21 7.34 34.16
N LYS A 123 0.20 6.09 34.65
CA LYS A 123 1.30 5.14 34.43
C LYS A 123 1.29 4.42 33.08
N LYS A 124 0.21 4.53 32.28
CA LYS A 124 0.28 4.12 30.87
C LYS A 124 0.96 5.24 30.08
N GLU A 125 2.08 4.91 29.45
CA GLU A 125 2.80 5.83 28.57
C GLU A 125 1.83 6.44 27.55
N LEU A 126 1.95 7.76 27.30
CA LEU A 126 1.16 8.50 26.31
C LEU A 126 1.10 7.77 24.96
N LEU A 127 2.21 7.12 24.62
CA LEU A 127 2.40 6.31 23.43
C LEU A 127 2.74 4.87 23.83
N GLU A 128 2.06 3.92 23.23
CA GLU A 128 2.35 2.49 23.39
C GLU A 128 2.50 1.87 22.00
N VAL A 129 3.62 1.19 21.76
CA VAL A 129 3.86 0.46 20.50
C VAL A 129 3.68 -1.02 20.77
N GLU A 130 2.67 -1.60 20.13
CA GLU A 130 2.33 -3.00 20.19
C GLU A 130 2.82 -3.70 18.91
N GLU A 131 3.63 -4.75 19.02
CA GLU A 131 3.95 -5.61 17.88
C GLU A 131 2.74 -6.49 17.53
N VAL A 132 2.43 -6.58 16.22
CA VAL A 132 1.39 -7.47 15.70
C VAL A 132 1.92 -8.30 14.56
N GLU A 133 1.67 -9.59 14.61
CA GLU A 133 2.02 -10.53 13.55
C GLU A 133 1.05 -11.70 13.52
N GLY A 134 0.93 -12.34 12.36
CA GLY A 134 0.01 -13.45 12.22
C GLY A 134 -0.12 -13.96 10.80
N LYS A 135 -0.90 -15.03 10.68
CA LYS A 135 -1.28 -15.58 9.38
C LYS A 135 -2.60 -14.97 8.94
N GLY A 136 -2.52 -14.04 8.00
CA GLY A 136 -3.66 -13.47 7.31
C GLY A 136 -4.30 -14.44 6.32
N ALA A 137 -5.33 -13.97 5.61
CA ALA A 137 -6.07 -14.69 4.59
C ALA A 137 -5.17 -15.19 3.45
N TYR A 138 -4.11 -14.42 3.14
CA TYR A 138 -3.26 -14.67 1.98
C TYR A 138 -1.80 -14.97 2.32
N GLY A 139 -1.41 -14.90 3.61
CA GLY A 139 -0.05 -15.20 4.06
C GLY A 139 0.32 -14.50 5.36
N TYR A 140 1.60 -14.59 5.73
CA TYR A 140 2.10 -14.05 6.97
C TYR A 140 2.29 -12.53 6.89
N TYR A 141 1.90 -11.83 7.95
CA TYR A 141 2.15 -10.40 8.12
C TYR A 141 2.85 -10.11 9.43
N LYS A 142 3.61 -9.01 9.45
CA LYS A 142 4.20 -8.41 10.64
C LYS A 142 4.07 -6.89 10.57
N GLY A 143 3.88 -6.25 11.72
CA GLY A 143 3.74 -4.82 11.85
C GLY A 143 3.57 -4.39 13.29
N TYR A 144 3.00 -3.20 13.46
CA TYR A 144 2.84 -2.55 14.75
C TYR A 144 1.49 -1.83 14.83
N ILE A 145 0.95 -1.73 16.05
CA ILE A 145 -0.09 -0.75 16.40
C ILE A 145 0.54 0.30 17.31
N LEU A 146 0.51 1.56 16.90
CA LEU A 146 0.84 2.70 17.77
C LEU A 146 -0.45 3.20 18.41
N HIS A 147 -0.55 3.08 19.73
CA HIS A 147 -1.63 3.66 20.53
C HIS A 147 -1.21 5.04 21.02
N VAL A 148 -2.09 6.03 20.84
CA VAL A 148 -1.94 7.41 21.31
C VAL A 148 -3.13 7.73 22.21
N ARG A 149 -2.88 7.77 23.51
CA ARG A 149 -3.95 7.84 24.53
C ARG A 149 -4.67 9.18 24.55
N ASP A 150 -3.95 10.27 24.27
CA ASP A 150 -4.51 11.61 24.15
C ASP A 150 -4.49 12.07 22.68
N PRO A 151 -5.63 12.09 21.96
CA PRO A 151 -5.70 12.52 20.56
C PRO A 151 -5.24 13.98 20.38
N LYS A 152 -5.37 14.84 21.39
CA LYS A 152 -5.00 16.26 21.29
C LYS A 152 -3.49 16.46 21.22
N LYS A 153 -2.69 15.42 21.46
CA LYS A 153 -1.23 15.40 21.28
C LYS A 153 -0.81 15.18 19.83
N LEU A 154 -1.74 14.86 18.94
CA LEU A 154 -1.46 14.65 17.53
C LEU A 154 -1.52 15.94 16.73
N ARG A 155 -0.56 16.12 15.82
CA ARG A 155 -0.55 17.17 14.81
C ARG A 155 -0.18 16.57 13.45
N ILE A 156 -0.81 17.05 12.39
CA ILE A 156 -0.30 16.89 11.02
C ILE A 156 0.88 17.83 10.84
N VAL A 157 2.04 17.27 10.54
CA VAL A 157 3.25 18.00 10.20
C VAL A 157 3.52 17.89 8.70
N VAL A 158 4.02 18.99 8.15
CA VAL A 158 4.32 19.17 6.72
C VAL A 158 5.81 19.49 6.55
N PRO A 159 6.37 19.38 5.31
CA PRO A 159 7.77 19.68 5.05
C PRO A 159 8.18 21.07 5.55
N GLY A 160 9.41 21.19 6.06
CA GLY A 160 9.94 22.46 6.57
C GLY A 160 10.39 23.44 5.49
N LYS A 161 10.43 23.02 4.22
CA LYS A 161 10.90 23.80 3.07
C LYS A 161 10.02 23.56 1.85
N VAL A 162 9.90 24.59 1.02
CA VAL A 162 9.35 24.50 -0.33
C VAL A 162 10.39 23.78 -1.20
N ASP A 163 9.97 22.74 -1.95
CA ASP A 163 10.66 22.10 -3.11
C ASP A 163 10.27 20.60 -3.19
N LYS A 164 10.55 19.86 -2.11
CA LYS A 164 10.30 18.41 -2.01
C LYS A 164 9.62 18.05 -0.69
N GLY A 165 9.07 16.84 -0.63
CA GLY A 165 8.57 16.25 0.60
C GLY A 165 9.66 16.13 1.69
N GLU A 166 9.27 15.69 2.87
CA GLU A 166 10.20 15.42 3.97
C GLU A 166 9.99 13.99 4.47
N LYS A 167 11.06 13.34 4.93
CA LYS A 167 10.98 12.02 5.54
C LYS A 167 10.31 12.14 6.91
N VAL A 168 9.49 11.16 7.30
CA VAL A 168 8.82 11.19 8.61
C VAL A 168 9.85 11.25 9.74
N SER A 169 10.97 10.52 9.62
CA SER A 169 12.06 10.59 10.61
C SER A 169 12.68 11.99 10.74
N ALA A 170 12.79 12.71 9.63
CA ALA A 170 13.30 14.08 9.62
C ALA A 170 12.28 15.06 10.23
N MET A 171 10.99 14.89 9.95
CA MET A 171 9.93 15.70 10.57
C MET A 171 9.90 15.49 12.08
N VAL A 172 9.98 14.24 12.56
CA VAL A 172 10.06 13.89 13.98
C VAL A 172 11.27 14.56 14.63
N LYS A 173 12.47 14.38 14.05
CA LYS A 173 13.71 14.96 14.57
C LYS A 173 13.68 16.50 14.60
N ARG A 174 13.15 17.13 13.56
CA ARG A 174 13.09 18.59 13.43
C ARG A 174 12.13 19.22 14.43
N THR A 175 11.03 18.55 14.74
CA THR A 175 9.96 19.10 15.58
C THR A 175 10.06 18.65 17.04
N GLY A 176 10.89 17.65 17.35
CA GLY A 176 10.99 17.08 18.69
C GLY A 176 9.80 16.18 19.05
N ALA A 177 9.06 15.69 18.05
CA ALA A 177 7.97 14.75 18.28
C ALA A 177 8.49 13.44 18.91
N LEU A 178 7.63 12.77 19.67
CA LEU A 178 7.93 11.49 20.32
C LEU A 178 7.83 10.32 19.33
N ALA A 179 6.86 10.40 18.42
CA ALA A 179 6.63 9.42 17.37
C ALA A 179 6.02 10.07 16.11
N GLY A 180 6.08 9.34 14.99
CA GLY A 180 5.55 9.76 13.70
C GLY A 180 5.09 8.61 12.83
N VAL A 181 4.01 8.82 12.11
CA VAL A 181 3.44 7.90 11.12
C VAL A 181 3.12 8.69 9.84
N ASN A 182 3.19 8.06 8.67
CA ASN A 182 2.82 8.75 7.42
C ASN A 182 1.35 9.22 7.41
N GLY A 183 1.08 10.24 6.59
CA GLY A 183 -0.22 10.88 6.48
C GLY A 183 -1.06 10.46 5.26
N GLY A 184 -1.58 11.48 4.56
CA GLY A 184 -2.52 11.31 3.45
C GLY A 184 -1.88 11.15 2.08
N GLY A 185 -2.73 11.17 1.06
CA GLY A 185 -2.38 10.91 -0.32
C GLY A 185 -1.64 12.08 -0.94
N PHE A 186 -0.91 11.79 -2.02
CA PHE A 186 -0.08 12.78 -2.69
C PHE A 186 0.09 12.45 -4.17
N ALA A 187 0.48 13.43 -4.97
CA ALA A 187 0.79 13.22 -6.37
C ALA A 187 2.11 12.45 -6.51
N ASP A 188 2.04 11.23 -7.04
CA ASP A 188 3.18 10.32 -7.19
C ASP A 188 3.40 9.94 -8.68
N PRO A 189 3.76 10.92 -9.55
CA PRO A 189 3.96 10.67 -10.98
C PRO A 189 5.04 9.63 -11.20
N GLU A 190 4.74 8.65 -12.04
CA GLU A 190 5.59 7.47 -12.29
C GLU A 190 6.08 6.77 -11.01
N TRP A 191 5.40 7.02 -9.90
CA TRP A 191 5.70 6.46 -8.59
C TRP A 191 7.07 6.82 -8.02
N LYS A 192 7.61 7.93 -8.52
CA LYS A 192 8.88 8.55 -8.13
C LYS A 192 8.68 10.01 -7.75
N GLY A 193 7.45 10.36 -7.35
CA GLY A 193 7.11 11.70 -6.93
C GLY A 193 8.01 12.16 -5.79
N ASN A 194 8.33 13.45 -5.81
CA ASN A 194 9.15 14.12 -4.81
C ASN A 194 8.48 14.23 -3.43
N GLY A 195 7.20 13.85 -3.34
CA GLY A 195 6.42 13.89 -2.11
C GLY A 195 6.03 15.31 -1.67
N PHE A 196 6.08 16.30 -2.56
CA PHE A 196 5.81 17.70 -2.19
C PHE A 196 4.33 18.10 -2.32
N GLN A 197 3.61 17.50 -3.26
CA GLN A 197 2.23 17.88 -3.57
C GLN A 197 1.23 16.92 -2.92
N PRO A 198 0.52 17.32 -1.84
CA PRO A 198 -0.60 16.55 -1.32
C PRO A 198 -1.70 16.38 -2.37
N ALA A 199 -2.56 15.39 -2.20
CA ALA A 199 -3.82 15.29 -2.91
C ALA A 199 -4.95 15.76 -2.01
N GLY A 200 -5.91 16.52 -2.53
CA GLY A 200 -7.09 16.96 -1.77
C GLY A 200 -6.78 18.08 -0.78
N ILE A 201 -7.09 17.83 0.49
CA ILE A 201 -6.94 18.82 1.57
C ILE A 201 -5.88 18.39 2.60
N VAL A 202 -5.15 19.39 3.10
CA VAL A 202 -4.32 19.28 4.31
C VAL A 202 -4.73 20.38 5.28
N MET A 203 -5.09 19.99 6.51
CA MET A 203 -5.33 20.92 7.61
C MET A 203 -4.38 20.62 8.76
N SER A 204 -3.87 21.69 9.38
CA SER A 204 -3.10 21.61 10.61
C SER A 204 -3.40 22.77 11.54
N GLY A 205 -3.59 22.49 12.82
CA GLY A 205 -3.92 23.48 13.85
C GLY A 205 -5.14 24.33 13.52
N GLY A 206 -6.18 23.72 12.94
CA GLY A 206 -7.43 24.39 12.56
C GLY A 206 -7.35 25.23 11.27
N LYS A 207 -6.21 25.20 10.56
CA LYS A 207 -5.98 25.99 9.35
C LYS A 207 -5.83 25.08 8.14
N ILE A 208 -6.39 25.51 7.02
CA ILE A 208 -6.18 24.86 5.72
C ILE A 208 -4.79 25.25 5.21
N PHE A 209 -3.92 24.26 5.04
CA PHE A 209 -2.57 24.44 4.51
C PHE A 209 -2.53 24.24 2.99
N TYR A 210 -3.29 23.25 2.51
CA TYR A 210 -3.37 22.89 1.10
C TYR A 210 -4.81 22.50 0.74
N LEU A 211 -5.25 22.89 -0.46
CA LEU A 211 -6.53 22.48 -1.04
C LEU A 211 -6.44 22.58 -2.57
N ASP A 212 -6.62 21.45 -3.26
CA ASP A 212 -6.61 21.36 -4.74
C ASP A 212 -8.00 21.26 -5.38
N ALA A 213 -9.03 21.64 -4.63
CA ALA A 213 -10.43 21.63 -5.08
C ALA A 213 -11.18 22.89 -4.62
N ASP A 214 -12.38 23.13 -5.17
CA ASP A 214 -13.26 24.18 -4.64
C ASP A 214 -13.61 23.91 -3.17
N LYS A 215 -13.75 24.96 -2.37
CA LYS A 215 -14.02 24.86 -0.92
C LYS A 215 -15.31 24.11 -0.57
N THR A 216 -16.23 24.01 -1.51
CA THR A 216 -17.53 23.31 -1.41
C THR A 216 -17.48 21.87 -1.93
N THR A 217 -16.40 21.48 -2.62
CA THR A 217 -16.23 20.12 -3.14
C THR A 217 -15.98 19.15 -1.97
N LYS A 218 -16.76 18.07 -1.92
CA LYS A 218 -16.60 17.04 -0.89
C LYS A 218 -15.48 16.08 -1.24
N LEU A 219 -14.46 16.04 -0.39
CA LEU A 219 -13.30 15.17 -0.51
C LEU A 219 -13.37 14.10 0.58
N HIS A 220 -12.79 12.92 0.32
CA HIS A 220 -12.53 11.96 1.39
C HIS A 220 -11.49 12.54 2.35
N VAL A 221 -11.76 12.47 3.64
CA VAL A 221 -10.95 13.07 4.70
C VAL A 221 -10.81 12.09 5.84
N VAL A 222 -9.63 12.10 6.47
CA VAL A 222 -9.32 11.45 7.74
C VAL A 222 -8.66 12.48 8.63
N GLY A 223 -9.21 12.72 9.81
CA GLY A 223 -8.74 13.78 10.70
C GLY A 223 -9.28 13.70 12.11
N ILE A 224 -8.91 14.67 12.93
CA ILE A 224 -9.44 14.92 14.28
C ILE A 224 -9.87 16.39 14.42
N ASP A 225 -11.01 16.61 15.08
CA ASP A 225 -11.40 17.96 15.48
C ASP A 225 -10.57 18.45 16.69
N ALA A 226 -10.79 19.71 17.07
CA ALA A 226 -10.09 20.33 18.21
C ALA A 226 -10.36 19.63 19.55
N ASP A 227 -11.46 18.88 19.64
CA ASP A 227 -11.81 18.10 20.83
C ASP A 227 -11.18 16.70 20.82
N GLY A 228 -10.51 16.31 19.72
CA GLY A 228 -9.84 15.04 19.58
C GLY A 228 -10.74 13.93 19.05
N LYS A 229 -11.94 14.24 18.56
CA LYS A 229 -12.83 13.27 17.93
C LYS A 229 -12.38 13.03 16.49
N MET A 230 -12.17 11.76 16.18
CA MET A 230 -11.83 11.32 14.83
C MET A 230 -13.04 11.46 13.91
N ILE A 231 -12.80 12.04 12.75
CA ILE A 231 -13.78 12.21 11.68
C ILE A 231 -13.19 11.61 10.42
N ALA A 232 -13.97 10.74 9.77
CA ALA A 232 -13.64 10.19 8.47
C ALA A 232 -14.88 10.09 7.59
N GLY A 233 -14.74 10.45 6.31
CA GLY A 233 -15.85 10.49 5.35
C GLY A 233 -15.67 11.57 4.31
N LYS A 234 -16.76 11.97 3.63
CA LYS A 234 -16.74 12.99 2.58
C LYS A 234 -17.18 14.34 3.10
N TYR A 235 -16.25 15.28 3.13
CA TYR A 235 -16.49 16.64 3.63
C TYR A 235 -15.82 17.66 2.74
N SER A 236 -16.46 18.82 2.63
CA SER A 236 -15.89 20.01 2.01
C SER A 236 -15.05 20.80 3.00
N ALA A 237 -14.15 21.65 2.50
CA ALA A 237 -13.32 22.51 3.35
C ALA A 237 -14.18 23.42 4.26
N GLU A 238 -15.32 23.91 3.77
CA GLU A 238 -16.25 24.71 4.57
C GLU A 238 -16.92 23.91 5.70
N GLU A 239 -17.32 22.66 5.43
CA GLU A 239 -17.90 21.79 6.46
C GLU A 239 -16.87 21.50 7.55
N LEU A 240 -15.61 21.19 7.18
CA LEU A 240 -14.54 20.91 8.13
C LEU A 240 -14.26 22.09 9.06
N LEU A 241 -14.21 23.31 8.51
CA LEU A 241 -14.04 24.53 9.32
C LEU A 241 -15.21 24.74 10.29
N LYS A 242 -16.45 24.49 9.86
CA LYS A 242 -17.65 24.59 10.71
C LYS A 242 -17.66 23.53 11.82
N MET A 243 -17.08 22.37 11.55
CA MET A 243 -16.92 21.26 12.50
C MET A 243 -15.73 21.45 13.45
N ASN A 244 -15.05 22.60 13.41
CA ASN A 244 -13.85 22.86 14.22
C ASN A 244 -12.74 21.81 14.02
N MET A 245 -12.59 21.33 12.78
CA MET A 245 -11.55 20.38 12.39
C MET A 245 -10.16 20.96 12.69
N SER A 246 -9.32 20.23 13.42
CA SER A 246 -7.97 20.69 13.75
C SER A 246 -6.93 20.16 12.77
N GLU A 247 -6.93 18.84 12.58
CA GLU A 247 -5.93 18.12 11.79
C GLU A 247 -6.64 17.23 10.78
N ALA A 248 -6.29 17.33 9.50
CA ALA A 248 -6.95 16.54 8.47
C ALA A 248 -6.06 16.31 7.25
N VAL A 249 -6.20 15.14 6.64
CA VAL A 249 -5.61 14.79 5.35
C VAL A 249 -6.62 14.06 4.48
N THR A 250 -6.45 14.13 3.17
CA THR A 250 -7.27 13.33 2.24
C THR A 250 -6.75 11.90 2.12
N PHE A 251 -7.60 10.94 2.47
CA PHE A 251 -7.44 9.54 2.12
C PHE A 251 -8.77 8.77 2.25
N SER A 252 -8.85 7.59 1.64
CA SER A 252 -10.01 6.70 1.69
C SER A 252 -9.61 5.22 1.75
N PRO A 253 -10.52 4.31 2.12
CA PRO A 253 -11.87 4.55 2.67
C PRO A 253 -11.89 4.66 4.19
N ARG A 254 -13.00 5.19 4.72
CA ARG A 254 -13.48 4.80 6.06
C ARG A 254 -13.99 3.37 6.00
N PHE A 255 -13.61 2.52 6.95
CA PHE A 255 -13.97 1.09 6.94
C PHE A 255 -14.47 0.55 8.29
N ILE A 256 -14.40 1.32 9.38
CA ILE A 256 -15.18 1.08 10.61
C ILE A 256 -15.98 2.34 10.92
N VAL A 257 -17.23 2.16 11.35
CA VAL A 257 -18.10 3.23 11.85
C VAL A 257 -19.08 2.67 12.88
N ASN A 258 -19.28 3.38 14.00
CA ASN A 258 -20.12 2.96 15.12
C ASN A 258 -19.79 1.54 15.66
N GLY A 259 -18.50 1.19 15.68
CA GLY A 259 -18.03 -0.13 16.11
C GLY A 259 -18.30 -1.26 15.11
N GLU A 260 -18.79 -0.95 13.91
CA GLU A 260 -19.12 -1.94 12.88
C GLU A 260 -18.19 -1.84 11.66
N GLY A 261 -17.64 -2.99 11.28
CA GLY A 261 -16.84 -3.14 10.07
C GLY A 261 -17.67 -3.10 8.79
N GLN A 262 -17.25 -2.28 7.83
CA GLN A 262 -17.93 -2.11 6.55
C GLN A 262 -17.51 -3.19 5.52
N ILE A 263 -16.29 -3.69 5.63
CA ILE A 263 -15.74 -4.70 4.73
C ILE A 263 -16.16 -6.09 5.18
N LYS A 264 -16.76 -6.88 4.28
CA LYS A 264 -17.38 -8.17 4.62
C LYS A 264 -16.41 -9.34 4.68
N ASN A 265 -15.35 -9.32 3.87
CA ASN A 265 -14.37 -10.41 3.80
C ASN A 265 -13.05 -9.89 3.18
N ALA A 266 -12.01 -10.73 3.23
CA ALA A 266 -10.68 -10.40 2.71
C ALA A 266 -10.64 -10.16 1.19
N ALA A 267 -11.54 -10.75 0.40
CA ALA A 267 -11.59 -10.50 -1.05
C ALA A 267 -12.11 -9.09 -1.37
N ASP A 268 -12.98 -8.53 -0.51
CA ASP A 268 -13.44 -7.15 -0.61
C ASP A 268 -12.47 -6.14 0.06
N GLY A 269 -11.41 -6.63 0.68
CA GLY A 269 -10.43 -5.85 1.46
C GLY A 269 -9.38 -5.11 0.64
N TRP A 270 -9.62 -4.87 -0.65
CA TRP A 270 -8.77 -4.08 -1.52
C TRP A 270 -7.34 -4.61 -1.66
N GLY A 271 -7.17 -5.94 -1.73
CA GLY A 271 -5.88 -6.57 -2.01
C GLY A 271 -4.83 -6.46 -0.90
N VAL A 272 -3.77 -7.26 -1.02
CA VAL A 272 -2.69 -7.34 -0.02
C VAL A 272 -1.64 -6.26 -0.27
N ALA A 273 -1.34 -5.44 0.74
CA ALA A 273 -0.30 -4.43 0.66
C ALA A 273 0.31 -4.14 2.03
N PRO A 274 1.47 -3.46 2.10
CA PRO A 274 1.82 -2.69 3.29
C PRO A 274 0.73 -1.63 3.51
N ARG A 275 0.30 -1.43 4.75
CA ARG A 275 -0.84 -0.55 5.08
C ARG A 275 -0.50 0.35 6.25
N THR A 276 -0.96 1.58 6.14
CA THR A 276 -1.15 2.47 7.27
C THR A 276 -2.63 2.80 7.39
N ALA A 277 -3.19 2.69 8.58
CA ALA A 277 -4.57 3.08 8.86
C ALA A 277 -4.67 3.71 10.24
N MET A 278 -5.72 4.50 10.46
CA MET A 278 -6.02 5.17 11.72
C MET A 278 -7.37 4.71 12.24
N ALA A 279 -7.50 4.56 13.54
CA ALA A 279 -8.73 4.24 14.23
C ALA A 279 -8.84 5.02 15.54
N GLN A 280 -10.06 5.11 16.06
CA GLN A 280 -10.32 5.63 17.40
C GLN A 280 -11.22 4.66 18.16
N THR A 281 -10.90 4.44 19.43
CA THR A 281 -11.66 3.67 20.42
C THR A 281 -12.66 4.56 21.18
N ALA A 282 -13.60 3.94 21.90
CA ALA A 282 -14.60 4.65 22.68
C ALA A 282 -14.01 5.50 23.83
N ASP A 283 -12.81 5.18 24.32
CA ASP A 283 -12.07 5.94 25.34
C ASP A 283 -11.21 7.08 24.77
N GLY A 284 -11.35 7.37 23.46
CA GLY A 284 -10.63 8.45 22.79
C GLY A 284 -9.24 8.08 22.26
N THR A 285 -8.69 6.91 22.62
CA THR A 285 -7.37 6.45 22.15
C THR A 285 -7.36 6.38 20.61
N ILE A 286 -6.39 7.04 19.98
CA ILE A 286 -6.09 6.86 18.57
C ILE A 286 -5.16 5.68 18.39
N MET A 287 -5.45 4.82 17.42
CA MET A 287 -4.58 3.73 17.01
C MET A 287 -4.13 3.95 15.57
N PHE A 288 -2.83 3.82 15.31
CA PHE A 288 -2.31 3.68 13.96
C PHE A 288 -1.87 2.24 13.75
N ALA A 289 -2.37 1.58 12.71
CA ALA A 289 -1.84 0.30 12.26
C ALA A 289 -0.77 0.55 11.20
N ILE A 290 0.41 -0.06 11.36
CA ILE A 290 1.56 0.05 10.46
C ILE A 290 2.01 -1.37 10.13
N ILE A 291 1.54 -1.90 9.00
CA ILE A 291 1.82 -3.28 8.59
C ILE A 291 2.81 -3.29 7.43
N ASP A 292 3.96 -3.95 7.63
CA ASP A 292 4.95 -4.17 6.58
C ASP A 292 4.36 -5.06 5.48
N GLY A 293 4.92 -5.00 4.27
CA GLY A 293 4.43 -5.81 3.18
C GLY A 293 5.39 -5.86 2.00
N ARG A 294 5.06 -6.70 0.99
CA ARG A 294 5.90 -6.91 -0.20
C ARG A 294 7.32 -7.40 0.13
N GLN A 295 7.48 -8.11 1.25
CA GLN A 295 8.77 -8.58 1.76
C GLN A 295 8.65 -10.04 2.22
N THR A 296 9.77 -10.74 2.36
CA THR A 296 9.78 -12.15 2.74
C THR A 296 9.30 -12.41 4.17
N HIS A 297 9.49 -11.44 5.08
CA HIS A 297 9.03 -11.53 6.46
C HIS A 297 7.59 -11.03 6.65
N SER A 298 7.02 -10.31 5.68
CA SER A 298 5.64 -9.82 5.71
C SER A 298 5.15 -9.58 4.29
N ILE A 299 4.11 -10.30 3.87
CA ILE A 299 3.51 -10.08 2.54
C ILE A 299 2.62 -8.82 2.52
N GLY A 300 2.15 -8.38 3.69
CA GLY A 300 1.16 -7.32 3.86
C GLY A 300 -0.21 -7.87 4.24
N VAL A 301 -1.21 -6.99 4.25
CA VAL A 301 -2.59 -7.32 4.61
C VAL A 301 -3.59 -6.56 3.75
N THR A 302 -4.81 -7.06 3.74
CA THR A 302 -6.01 -6.39 3.24
C THR A 302 -6.57 -5.41 4.27
N LEU A 303 -7.41 -4.48 3.83
CA LEU A 303 -8.14 -3.60 4.75
C LEU A 303 -9.11 -4.36 5.66
N TYR A 304 -9.61 -5.53 5.23
CA TYR A 304 -10.45 -6.38 6.09
C TYR A 304 -9.67 -6.89 7.31
N GLU A 305 -8.41 -7.26 7.13
CA GLU A 305 -7.57 -7.74 8.24
C GLU A 305 -7.20 -6.60 9.19
N ILE A 306 -6.89 -5.41 8.67
CA ILE A 306 -6.74 -4.19 9.49
C ILE A 306 -8.03 -3.91 10.27
N GLN A 307 -9.19 -4.04 9.63
CA GLN A 307 -10.50 -3.88 10.27
C GLN A 307 -10.65 -4.84 11.46
N GLN A 308 -10.29 -6.12 11.31
CA GLN A 308 -10.36 -7.06 12.44
C GLN A 308 -9.40 -6.66 13.57
N LEU A 309 -8.15 -6.31 13.25
CA LEU A 309 -7.18 -5.86 14.25
C LEU A 309 -7.69 -4.67 15.08
N PHE A 310 -8.35 -3.71 14.43
CA PHE A 310 -8.93 -2.56 15.11
C PHE A 310 -10.19 -2.89 15.90
N LEU A 311 -11.10 -3.72 15.37
CA LEU A 311 -12.31 -4.13 16.09
C LEU A 311 -11.98 -4.95 17.34
N GLU A 312 -10.99 -5.84 17.28
CA GLU A 312 -10.47 -6.59 18.43
C GLU A 312 -9.95 -5.68 19.55
N ARG A 313 -9.52 -4.45 19.19
CA ARG A 313 -9.03 -3.41 20.10
C ARG A 313 -10.09 -2.34 20.42
N GLY A 314 -11.35 -2.59 20.07
CA GLY A 314 -12.47 -1.72 20.44
C GLY A 314 -12.60 -0.44 19.61
N ALA A 315 -12.08 -0.41 18.38
CA ALA A 315 -12.26 0.72 17.48
C ALA A 315 -13.74 0.96 17.17
N ILE A 316 -14.18 2.20 17.33
CA ILE A 316 -15.53 2.67 16.98
C ILE A 316 -15.57 3.34 15.62
N ILE A 317 -14.44 3.84 15.13
CA ILE A 317 -14.26 4.41 13.79
C ILE A 317 -12.85 4.09 13.29
N ALA A 318 -12.70 3.85 11.99
CA ALA A 318 -11.40 3.67 11.37
C ALA A 318 -11.42 4.03 9.89
N ALA A 319 -10.30 4.57 9.42
CA ALA A 319 -10.09 4.91 8.03
C ALA A 319 -8.65 4.63 7.60
N ASN A 320 -8.50 4.36 6.31
CA ASN A 320 -7.21 4.07 5.72
C ASN A 320 -6.42 5.37 5.51
N LEU A 321 -5.10 5.27 5.59
CA LEU A 321 -4.16 6.34 5.24
C LEU A 321 -3.30 5.89 4.04
N ASP A 322 -2.35 6.72 3.63
CA ASP A 322 -1.44 6.33 2.57
C ASP A 322 -0.64 5.09 2.98
N GLY A 323 -0.41 4.17 2.04
CA GLY A 323 0.13 2.85 2.33
C GLY A 323 1.30 2.50 1.44
N GLY A 324 1.48 1.21 1.19
CA GLY A 324 2.56 0.74 0.33
C GLY A 324 3.93 1.21 0.85
N SER A 325 4.74 1.78 -0.04
CA SER A 325 6.08 2.27 0.30
C SER A 325 6.09 3.45 1.28
N SER A 326 4.95 4.12 1.49
CA SER A 326 4.81 5.23 2.44
C SER A 326 4.65 4.76 3.88
N THR A 327 4.31 3.48 4.08
CA THR A 327 4.09 2.87 5.40
C THR A 327 5.35 2.96 6.27
N VAL A 328 5.32 3.85 7.27
CA VAL A 328 6.44 4.06 8.18
C VAL A 328 5.96 4.40 9.58
N LEU A 329 6.61 3.82 10.58
CA LEU A 329 6.52 4.18 11.99
C LEU A 329 7.90 4.65 12.45
N VAL A 330 7.95 5.85 13.00
CA VAL A 330 9.12 6.42 13.67
C VAL A 330 8.79 6.58 15.14
N LYS A 331 9.68 6.13 16.03
CA LYS A 331 9.62 6.40 17.47
C LYS A 331 11.03 6.61 17.98
N ASP A 332 11.21 7.55 18.91
CA ASP A 332 12.52 7.84 19.52
C ASP A 332 13.63 8.14 18.48
N ASN A 333 13.27 8.89 17.43
CA ASN A 333 14.11 9.21 16.27
C ASN A 333 14.61 8.00 15.45
N GLN A 334 13.96 6.84 15.57
CA GLN A 334 14.30 5.63 14.82
C GLN A 334 13.09 5.10 14.06
N ILE A 335 13.35 4.56 12.87
CA ILE A 335 12.33 3.82 12.11
C ILE A 335 12.20 2.44 12.75
N ILE A 336 10.98 2.08 13.17
CA ILE A 336 10.70 0.85 13.92
C ILE A 336 10.30 -0.29 12.98
N ASN A 337 9.53 0.01 11.94
CA ASN A 337 9.11 -0.98 10.94
C ASN A 337 10.12 -1.09 9.79
N LYS A 338 9.83 -1.93 8.79
CA LYS A 338 10.68 -2.09 7.60
C LYS A 338 9.95 -1.61 6.34
N PRO A 339 10.03 -0.31 6.00
CA PRO A 339 9.39 0.24 4.79
C PRO A 339 9.68 -0.59 3.54
N SER A 340 8.66 -0.77 2.69
CA SER A 340 8.77 -1.66 1.53
C SER A 340 9.60 -1.10 0.37
N SER A 341 10.05 0.14 0.47
CA SER A 341 10.89 0.79 -0.55
C SER A 341 12.35 0.37 -0.39
N GLU A 342 13.02 0.10 -1.50
CA GLU A 342 14.44 -0.28 -1.53
C GLU A 342 15.36 0.82 -0.96
N TYR A 343 14.89 2.07 -0.96
CA TYR A 343 15.61 3.24 -0.46
C TYR A 343 15.26 3.61 1.00
N GLY A 344 14.53 2.73 1.71
CA GLY A 344 13.96 3.01 3.03
C GLY A 344 12.70 3.87 2.95
N GLU A 345 12.44 4.68 3.98
CA GLU A 345 11.30 5.61 3.99
C GLU A 345 11.37 6.61 2.82
N ARG A 346 10.19 7.00 2.33
CA ARG A 346 10.04 7.96 1.24
C ARG A 346 9.85 9.39 1.76
N TYR A 347 10.01 10.35 0.86
CA TYR A 347 9.64 11.73 1.09
C TYR A 347 8.13 11.87 0.96
N LEU A 348 7.49 12.51 1.93
CA LEU A 348 6.04 12.63 2.02
C LEU A 348 5.64 14.09 2.33
N PRO A 349 4.43 14.53 1.94
CA PRO A 349 3.99 15.90 2.19
C PRO A 349 3.32 16.05 3.56
N THR A 350 2.93 14.94 4.19
CA THR A 350 2.24 14.96 5.48
C THR A 350 2.63 13.77 6.34
N ALA A 351 2.69 13.99 7.65
CA ALA A 351 2.85 12.95 8.66
C ALA A 351 2.01 13.27 9.90
N TRP A 352 1.44 12.25 10.53
CA TRP A 352 0.87 12.34 11.86
C TRP A 352 2.00 12.23 12.88
N LEU A 353 2.24 13.29 13.66
CA LEU A 353 3.25 13.28 14.71
C LEU A 353 2.58 13.45 16.08
N ALA A 354 3.10 12.73 17.08
CA ALA A 354 2.65 12.82 18.47
C ALA A 354 3.67 13.58 19.32
N PHE A 355 3.19 14.54 20.11
CA PHE A 355 4.01 15.44 20.92
C PHE A 355 3.73 15.29 22.42
N ASP A 356 4.70 15.67 23.25
CA ASP A 356 4.43 15.93 24.67
C ASP A 356 3.64 17.24 24.84
N ASP A 357 4.10 18.32 24.18
CA ASP A 357 3.36 19.57 24.03
C ASP A 357 2.96 19.82 22.56
N PRO A 358 1.66 19.76 22.21
CA PRO A 358 1.20 19.97 20.84
C PRO A 358 1.21 21.46 20.42
N ALA A 359 1.55 22.41 21.29
CA ALA A 359 1.57 23.85 21.02
C ALA A 359 2.76 24.29 20.14
N ILE A 360 3.03 23.56 19.07
CA ILE A 360 4.07 23.87 18.09
C ILE A 360 3.52 24.72 16.93
N THR A 361 4.36 25.63 16.44
CA THR A 361 4.07 26.39 15.22
C THR A 361 4.56 25.62 14.00
N ILE A 362 3.64 25.22 13.13
CA ILE A 362 3.95 24.58 11.84
C ILE A 362 3.72 25.64 10.76
N LYS A 363 4.76 25.94 9.97
CA LYS A 363 4.66 26.90 8.87
C LYS A 363 3.91 26.27 7.70
N ASN A 364 2.92 26.96 7.16
CA ASN A 364 2.33 26.58 5.87
C ASN A 364 3.33 26.89 4.75
N ILE A 365 3.95 25.85 4.19
CA ILE A 365 4.91 25.99 3.09
C ILE A 365 4.25 26.22 1.72
N TRP A 366 2.94 25.96 1.58
CA TRP A 366 2.20 26.21 0.33
C TRP A 366 1.52 27.58 0.31
N GLU A 367 1.61 28.35 1.39
CA GLU A 367 1.07 29.71 1.43
C GLU A 367 1.70 30.59 0.36
N GLY A 368 0.86 31.18 -0.51
CA GLY A 368 1.29 32.02 -1.62
C GLY A 368 1.84 31.27 -2.84
N ILE A 369 1.85 29.94 -2.84
CA ILE A 369 2.24 29.13 -4.00
C ILE A 369 1.01 28.86 -4.88
N ASP A 370 1.14 29.09 -6.19
CA ASP A 370 0.17 28.58 -7.16
C ASP A 370 0.36 27.06 -7.29
N ILE A 371 -0.57 26.31 -6.70
CA ILE A 371 -0.52 24.84 -6.67
C ILE A 371 -0.52 24.19 -8.06
N SER A 372 -1.03 24.87 -9.09
CA SER A 372 -1.05 24.35 -10.46
C SER A 372 0.34 24.34 -11.11
N THR A 373 1.28 25.10 -10.53
CA THR A 373 2.68 25.18 -10.99
C THR A 373 3.60 24.16 -10.33
N ILE A 374 3.12 23.44 -9.31
CA ILE A 374 3.89 22.42 -8.63
C ILE A 374 4.11 21.24 -9.60
N ASP A 375 5.37 20.85 -9.76
CA ASP A 375 5.75 19.68 -10.55
C ASP A 375 6.24 18.58 -9.59
N PRO A 376 5.38 17.61 -9.24
CA PRO A 376 5.73 16.56 -8.30
C PRO A 376 6.76 15.57 -8.87
N SER A 377 7.14 15.69 -10.14
CA SER A 377 8.12 14.83 -10.81
C SER A 377 9.56 15.35 -10.69
N LYS A 378 9.74 16.61 -10.29
CA LYS A 378 11.05 17.28 -10.20
C LYS A 378 11.66 17.14 -8.81
N TRP A 379 12.96 16.86 -8.76
CA TRP A 379 13.74 16.61 -7.54
C TRP A 379 14.85 17.63 -7.35
#